data_AF-A0A843HN78-F1
#
_entry.id   AF-A0A843HN78-F1
#
_cell.length_a   1.000
_cell.length_b   1.000
_cell.length_c   1.000
_cell.angle_alpha   90.00
_cell.angle_beta   90.00
_cell.angle_gamma   90.00
#
_symmetry.space_group_name_H-M   'P 1'
#
loop_
_entity.id
_entity.type
_entity.pdbx_description
1 polymer ?
#
loop_
_entity_poly.entity_id
_entity_poly.type
_entity_poly.pdbx_seq_one_letter_code
_entity_poly.pdbx_strand_id
1 'polypeptide(L)'
;MNLNLFQNNSDKNVMWKQITTKANLTGTLRDGCSVIDPIIQVEGLGASDIPFINYCEIVEFGRYYYINDIVCVGKLFELHCHIDVLMTYKDQVKSIPAVIARQETVNNVMLTDGLIKTYADPIIEIRKASGGFTEFQYIFTVAG
;
A
#
# COMPACT_ATOMS: atom_id res chain seq x y z
N MET A 1 7.61 -11.30 -23.98
CA MET A 1 7.30 -10.16 -23.12
C MET A 1 5.93 -9.65 -23.45
N ASN A 2 5.00 -9.78 -22.52
CA ASN A 2 3.67 -9.20 -22.60
C ASN A 2 3.66 -7.94 -21.71
N LEU A 3 3.34 -6.81 -22.33
CA LEU A 3 3.29 -5.51 -21.70
C LEU A 3 1.86 -4.96 -21.80
N ASN A 4 1.21 -4.83 -20.66
CA ASN A 4 -0.11 -4.21 -20.59
C ASN A 4 0.06 -2.76 -20.13
N LEU A 5 -0.51 -1.82 -20.90
CA LEU A 5 -0.44 -0.39 -20.65
C LEU A 5 -1.80 0.13 -20.20
N PHE A 6 -1.80 0.94 -19.15
CA PHE A 6 -3.00 1.39 -18.49
C PHE A 6 -2.99 2.90 -18.23
N GLN A 7 -4.19 3.43 -18.09
CA GLN A 7 -4.46 4.67 -17.38
C GLN A 7 -4.86 4.33 -15.95
N ASN A 8 -4.07 4.79 -14.97
CA ASN A 8 -4.35 4.75 -13.55
C ASN A 8 -4.88 6.11 -13.08
N ASN A 9 -6.05 6.12 -12.44
CA ASN A 9 -6.66 7.32 -11.86
C ASN A 9 -6.62 7.34 -10.32
N SER A 10 -6.02 6.34 -9.69
CA SER A 10 -5.91 6.28 -8.22
C SER A 10 -4.67 6.99 -7.70
N ASP A 11 -4.78 7.50 -6.48
CA ASP A 11 -3.66 8.07 -5.74
C ASP A 11 -2.52 7.07 -5.55
N LYS A 12 -1.30 7.60 -5.34
CA LYS A 12 -0.08 6.81 -5.17
C LYS A 12 -0.17 5.79 -4.04
N ASN A 13 -0.79 6.14 -2.91
CA ASN A 13 -0.84 5.30 -1.71
C ASN A 13 -2.12 4.45 -1.60
N VAL A 14 -2.76 4.12 -2.73
CA VAL A 14 -3.87 3.18 -2.78
C VAL A 14 -3.38 1.80 -3.21
N MET A 15 -3.73 0.74 -2.48
CA MET A 15 -3.29 -0.61 -2.83
C MET A 15 -4.00 -1.18 -4.06
N TRP A 16 -5.32 -0.98 -4.18
CA TRP A 16 -6.10 -1.40 -5.36
C TRP A 16 -6.31 -0.24 -6.32
N LYS A 17 -5.52 -0.21 -7.40
CA LYS A 17 -5.57 0.85 -8.41
C LYS A 17 -6.81 0.74 -9.30
N GLN A 18 -7.41 1.87 -9.63
CA GLN A 18 -8.43 2.03 -10.66
C GLN A 18 -7.74 2.21 -12.02
N ILE A 19 -7.53 1.08 -12.69
CA ILE A 19 -6.81 1.02 -13.97
C ILE A 19 -7.77 0.74 -15.13
N THR A 20 -7.55 1.40 -16.27
CA THR A 20 -8.23 1.15 -17.54
C THR A 20 -7.20 0.79 -18.60
N THR A 21 -7.36 -0.33 -19.28
CA THR A 21 -6.46 -0.77 -20.35
C THR A 21 -6.49 0.20 -21.53
N LYS A 22 -5.29 0.61 -21.99
CA LYS A 22 -5.10 1.43 -23.18
C LYS A 22 -4.50 0.64 -24.33
N ALA A 23 -3.52 -0.20 -24.05
CA ALA A 23 -2.90 -1.03 -25.06
C ALA A 23 -2.33 -2.32 -24.44
N ASN A 24 -2.29 -3.38 -25.22
CA ASN A 24 -1.57 -4.61 -24.89
C ASN A 24 -0.55 -4.84 -26.00
N LEU A 25 0.72 -4.89 -25.63
CA LEU A 25 1.84 -5.05 -26.55
C LEU A 25 2.57 -6.36 -26.25
N THR A 26 3.10 -6.97 -27.30
CA THR A 26 3.94 -8.16 -27.18
C THR A 26 5.30 -7.88 -27.80
N GLY A 27 6.35 -8.48 -27.24
CA GLY A 27 7.72 -8.25 -27.67
C GLY A 27 8.72 -9.18 -27.01
N THR A 28 10.00 -8.88 -27.21
CA THR A 28 11.13 -9.65 -26.66
C THR A 28 12.02 -8.76 -25.79
N LEU A 29 12.55 -9.33 -24.70
CA LEU A 29 13.61 -8.70 -23.92
C LEU A 29 14.92 -8.86 -24.70
N ARG A 30 15.48 -7.76 -25.19
CA ARG A 30 16.67 -7.79 -26.07
C ARG A 30 17.96 -7.55 -25.29
N ASP A 31 17.95 -6.60 -24.37
CA ASP A 31 19.09 -6.21 -23.55
C ASP A 31 18.84 -6.50 -22.06
N GLY A 32 19.89 -6.36 -21.25
CA GLY A 32 19.76 -6.38 -19.79
C GLY A 32 18.82 -5.28 -19.33
N CYS A 33 17.84 -5.63 -18.49
CA CYS A 33 16.82 -4.72 -17.99
C CYS A 33 16.71 -4.84 -16.46
N SER A 34 16.51 -3.71 -15.79
CA SER A 34 16.21 -3.69 -14.35
C SER A 34 14.79 -4.18 -14.10
N VAL A 35 14.61 -5.04 -13.11
CA VAL A 35 13.28 -5.53 -12.69
C VAL A 35 12.57 -4.51 -11.78
N ILE A 36 13.31 -3.56 -11.20
CA ILE A 36 12.74 -2.53 -10.30
C ILE A 36 12.43 -1.25 -11.07
N ASP A 37 13.34 -0.88 -11.97
CA ASP A 37 13.30 0.35 -12.77
C ASP A 37 13.46 0.04 -14.26
N PRO A 38 12.54 -0.72 -14.88
CA PRO A 38 12.69 -1.11 -16.27
C PRO A 38 12.58 0.10 -17.19
N ILE A 39 13.39 0.10 -18.24
CA ILE A 39 13.28 1.03 -19.37
C ILE A 39 12.84 0.20 -20.56
N ILE A 40 11.63 0.46 -21.07
CA ILE A 40 11.02 -0.34 -22.12
C ILE A 40 10.79 0.50 -23.37
N GLN A 41 11.37 0.07 -24.48
CA GLN A 41 11.12 0.68 -25.79
C GLN A 41 9.94 -0.01 -26.47
N VAL A 42 8.98 0.79 -26.92
CA VAL A 42 7.75 0.31 -27.57
C VAL A 42 7.51 1.02 -28.90
N GLU A 43 6.93 0.29 -29.83
CA GLU A 43 6.42 0.79 -31.10
C GLU A 43 4.90 0.60 -31.17
N GLY A 44 4.24 1.29 -32.11
CA GLY A 44 2.82 1.10 -32.36
C GLY A 44 1.86 1.76 -31.37
N LEU A 45 2.35 2.62 -30.48
CA LEU A 45 1.49 3.49 -29.68
C LEU A 45 0.93 4.63 -30.53
N GLY A 46 -0.39 4.76 -30.55
CA GLY A 46 -1.07 5.88 -31.18
C GLY A 46 -0.84 7.16 -30.38
N ALA A 47 -0.61 8.28 -31.09
CA ALA A 47 -0.39 9.58 -30.45
C ALA A 47 -1.54 10.04 -29.53
N SER A 48 -2.76 9.53 -29.75
CA SER A 48 -3.94 9.81 -28.93
C SER A 48 -3.93 9.12 -27.57
N ASP A 49 -3.23 8.00 -27.42
CA ASP A 49 -3.25 7.20 -26.18
C ASP A 49 -2.16 7.60 -25.20
N ILE A 50 -1.03 8.10 -25.72
CA ILE A 50 0.15 8.50 -24.93
C ILE A 50 -0.18 9.39 -23.74
N PRO A 51 -1.02 10.45 -23.86
CA PRO A 51 -1.31 11.33 -22.73
C PRO A 51 -1.99 10.64 -21.55
N PHE A 52 -2.59 9.47 -21.77
CA PHE A 52 -3.35 8.73 -20.75
C PHE A 52 -2.57 7.55 -20.17
N ILE A 53 -1.46 7.15 -20.79
CA ILE A 53 -0.66 6.03 -20.34
C ILE A 53 0.27 6.51 -19.23
N ASN A 54 0.03 6.03 -18.01
CA ASN A 54 0.82 6.38 -16.83
C ASN A 54 1.16 5.17 -15.93
N TYR A 55 0.79 3.97 -16.38
CA TYR A 55 0.92 2.75 -15.59
C TYR A 55 1.06 1.53 -16.50
N CYS A 56 1.82 0.52 -16.07
CA CYS A 56 1.98 -0.72 -16.84
C CYS A 56 2.15 -1.97 -15.97
N GLU A 57 1.94 -3.12 -16.60
CA GLU A 57 2.25 -4.45 -16.07
C GLU A 57 3.18 -5.17 -17.04
N ILE A 58 4.28 -5.69 -16.52
CA ILE A 58 5.14 -6.62 -17.24
C ILE A 58 4.82 -8.01 -16.70
N VAL A 59 4.07 -8.80 -17.49
CA VAL A 59 3.49 -10.08 -17.04
C VAL A 59 4.57 -11.06 -16.64
N GLU A 60 5.67 -11.14 -17.39
CA GLU A 60 6.79 -12.04 -17.09
C GLU A 60 7.49 -11.74 -15.76
N PHE A 61 7.43 -10.48 -15.31
CA PHE A 61 7.96 -10.11 -14.00
C PHE A 61 6.93 -10.30 -12.88
N GLY A 62 5.64 -10.38 -13.23
CA GLY A 62 4.54 -10.41 -12.26
C GLY A 62 4.46 -9.11 -11.44
N ARG A 63 4.82 -7.98 -12.06
CA ARG A 63 4.97 -6.69 -11.38
C ARG A 63 4.26 -5.58 -12.13
N TYR A 64 3.77 -4.63 -11.35
CA TYR A 64 3.17 -3.39 -11.84
C TYR A 64 4.12 -2.22 -11.62
N TYR A 65 4.06 -1.24 -12.53
CA TYR A 65 4.94 -0.09 -12.52
C TYR A 65 4.19 1.20 -12.81
N TYR A 66 4.60 2.27 -12.14
CA TYR A 66 4.34 3.63 -12.56
C TYR A 66 5.23 3.97 -13.74
N ILE A 67 4.67 4.64 -14.75
CA ILE A 67 5.45 5.24 -15.82
C ILE A 67 5.73 6.68 -15.41
N ASN A 68 6.99 6.96 -15.08
CA ASN A 68 7.42 8.28 -14.61
C ASN A 68 7.67 9.23 -15.77
N ASP A 69 8.10 8.71 -16.91
CA ASP A 69 8.35 9.49 -18.12
C ASP A 69 8.15 8.65 -19.39
N ILE A 70 7.79 9.33 -20.47
CA ILE A 70 7.63 8.76 -21.81
C ILE A 70 8.45 9.61 -22.78
N VAL A 71 9.59 9.10 -23.19
CA VAL A 71 10.52 9.81 -24.08
C VAL A 71 10.33 9.34 -25.52
N CYS A 72 10.17 10.27 -26.45
CA CYS A 72 10.14 9.96 -27.87
C CYS A 72 11.58 9.85 -28.40
N VAL A 73 11.98 8.65 -28.84
CA VAL A 73 13.30 8.37 -29.41
C VAL A 73 13.14 7.93 -30.87
N GLY A 74 13.13 8.90 -31.78
CA GLY A 74 12.93 8.66 -33.21
C GLY A 74 11.49 8.27 -33.55
N LYS A 75 11.26 6.97 -33.85
CA LYS A 75 9.92 6.40 -34.11
C LYS A 75 9.40 5.53 -32.97
N LEU A 76 10.18 5.40 -31.90
CA LEU A 76 9.87 4.59 -30.73
C LEU A 76 9.58 5.48 -29.53
N PHE A 77 8.87 4.92 -28.57
CA PHE A 77 8.68 5.53 -27.26
C PHE A 77 9.42 4.71 -26.21
N GLU A 78 10.13 5.39 -25.33
CA GLU A 78 10.85 4.82 -24.21
C GLU A 78 10.07 5.12 -22.93
N LEU A 79 9.63 4.07 -22.24
CA LEU A 79 8.87 4.14 -21.01
C LEU A 79 9.83 3.96 -19.83
N HIS A 80 9.96 5.00 -19.01
CA HIS A 80 10.76 4.97 -17.79
C HIS A 80 9.87 4.57 -16.62
N CYS A 81 10.04 3.35 -16.15
CA CYS A 81 9.16 2.76 -15.16
C CYS A 81 9.80 2.71 -13.77
N HIS A 82 8.97 2.71 -12.74
CA HIS A 82 9.36 2.38 -11.37
C HIS A 82 8.29 1.51 -10.72
N ILE A 83 8.71 0.49 -9.99
CA ILE A 83 7.79 -0.49 -9.40
C ILE A 83 6.73 0.15 -8.48
N ASP A 84 5.48 -0.30 -8.61
CA ASP A 84 4.46 -0.14 -7.58
C ASP A 84 4.49 -1.36 -6.65
N VAL A 85 5.15 -1.20 -5.50
CA VAL A 85 5.24 -2.27 -4.50
C VAL A 85 3.89 -2.62 -3.87
N LEU A 86 2.97 -1.66 -3.74
CA LEU A 86 1.67 -1.88 -3.11
C LEU A 86 0.77 -2.73 -4.00
N MET A 87 0.68 -2.38 -5.28
CA MET A 87 -0.13 -3.15 -6.23
C MET A 87 0.50 -4.51 -6.53
N THR A 88 1.82 -4.58 -6.67
CA THR A 88 2.56 -5.83 -6.94
C THR A 88 2.40 -6.85 -5.83
N TYR A 89 2.50 -6.42 -4.56
CA TYR A 89 2.47 -7.32 -3.41
C TYR A 89 1.14 -7.27 -2.64
N LYS A 90 0.06 -6.82 -3.28
CA LYS A 90 -1.23 -6.56 -2.63
C LYS A 90 -1.76 -7.77 -1.84
N ASP A 91 -1.57 -8.97 -2.35
CA ASP A 91 -2.10 -10.19 -1.75
C ASP A 91 -1.26 -10.61 -0.53
N GLN A 92 0.06 -10.44 -0.60
CA GLN A 92 0.96 -10.65 0.53
C GLN A 92 0.73 -9.61 1.62
N VAL A 93 0.55 -8.33 1.26
CA VAL A 93 0.25 -7.27 2.22
C VAL A 93 -1.09 -7.56 2.92
N LYS A 94 -2.10 -8.00 2.17
CA LYS A 94 -3.41 -8.36 2.72
C LYS A 94 -3.38 -9.56 3.68
N SER A 95 -2.41 -10.48 3.54
CA SER A 95 -2.31 -11.67 4.39
C SER A 95 -1.54 -11.44 5.70
N ILE A 96 -0.86 -10.30 5.85
CA ILE A 96 -0.12 -10.00 7.08
C ILE A 96 -1.10 -9.69 8.22
N PRO A 97 -1.04 -10.43 9.35
CA PRO A 97 -1.81 -10.08 10.52
C PRO A 97 -1.23 -8.80 11.14
N ALA A 98 -2.04 -7.75 11.24
CA ALA A 98 -1.63 -6.46 11.77
C ALA A 98 -2.72 -5.84 12.66
N VAL A 99 -2.28 -5.03 13.64
CA VAL A 99 -3.19 -4.19 14.42
C VAL A 99 -3.54 -2.97 13.58
N ILE A 100 -4.82 -2.82 13.23
CA ILE A 100 -5.31 -1.69 12.45
C ILE A 100 -5.55 -0.51 13.39
N ALA A 101 -4.67 0.49 13.37
CA ALA A 101 -4.80 1.66 14.24
C ALA A 101 -6.05 2.50 13.91
N ARG A 102 -6.38 2.65 12.62
CA ARG A 102 -7.55 3.40 12.14
C ARG A 102 -8.10 2.81 10.86
N GLN A 103 -9.41 2.88 10.69
CA GLN A 103 -10.11 2.57 9.43
C GLN A 103 -11.43 3.32 9.37
N GLU A 104 -11.99 3.45 8.17
CA GLU A 104 -13.25 4.19 7.95
C GLU A 104 -14.50 3.37 8.31
N THR A 105 -14.46 2.04 8.13
CA THR A 105 -15.68 1.22 8.14
C THR A 105 -15.96 0.54 9.50
N VAL A 106 -14.94 -0.03 10.15
CA VAL A 106 -15.12 -0.72 11.43
C VAL A 106 -14.46 0.09 12.55
N ASN A 107 -15.29 0.69 13.40
CA ASN A 107 -14.82 1.46 14.54
C ASN A 107 -14.43 0.51 15.70
N ASN A 108 -13.20 0.63 16.19
CA ASN A 108 -12.74 -0.06 17.39
C ASN A 108 -12.35 0.95 18.47
N VAL A 109 -13.30 1.25 19.37
CA VAL A 109 -13.12 2.23 20.45
C VAL A 109 -12.21 1.76 21.60
N MET A 110 -11.75 0.50 21.55
CA MET A 110 -10.81 -0.08 22.52
C MET A 110 -9.35 0.17 22.14
N LEU A 111 -9.06 0.53 20.89
CA LEU A 111 -7.72 0.92 20.49
C LEU A 111 -7.45 2.33 20.95
N THR A 112 -6.31 2.53 21.62
CA THR A 112 -5.91 3.86 22.06
C THR A 112 -5.57 4.74 20.86
N ASP A 113 -6.43 5.71 20.55
CA ASP A 113 -6.22 6.70 19.51
C ASP A 113 -6.31 8.10 20.14
N GLY A 114 -5.24 8.90 19.99
CA GLY A 114 -5.16 10.24 20.58
C GLY A 114 -6.15 11.28 19.99
N LEU A 115 -6.85 10.97 18.91
CA LEU A 115 -7.86 11.86 18.31
C LEU A 115 -9.29 11.59 18.76
N ILE A 116 -9.57 10.43 19.39
CA ILE A 116 -10.91 10.03 19.81
C ILE A 116 -10.89 9.59 21.27
N LYS A 117 -12.04 9.71 21.96
CA LYS A 117 -12.15 9.17 23.31
C LYS A 117 -12.18 7.65 23.23
N THR A 118 -11.28 7.03 23.98
CA THR A 118 -11.14 5.57 24.01
C THR A 118 -11.78 5.06 25.28
N TYR A 119 -12.52 3.96 25.19
CA TYR A 119 -13.02 3.30 26.39
C TYR A 119 -11.84 2.58 27.05
N ALA A 120 -11.66 2.83 28.35
CA ALA A 120 -10.76 2.07 29.19
C ALA A 120 -11.62 1.27 30.16
N ASP A 121 -11.42 -0.04 30.20
CA ASP A 121 -12.04 -0.93 31.20
C ASP A 121 -11.06 -1.09 32.37
N PRO A 122 -11.17 -0.26 33.43
CA PRO A 122 -10.27 -0.38 34.57
C PRO A 122 -10.57 -1.66 35.36
N ILE A 123 -9.52 -2.37 35.76
CA ILE A 123 -9.62 -3.42 36.78
C ILE A 123 -9.63 -2.72 38.13
N ILE A 124 -10.80 -2.65 38.77
CA ILE A 124 -10.98 -2.01 40.07
C ILE A 124 -10.92 -3.10 41.15
N GLU A 125 -9.86 -3.08 41.96
CA GLU A 125 -9.78 -3.91 43.15
C GLU A 125 -10.27 -3.15 44.39
N ILE A 126 -11.37 -3.61 44.97
CA ILE A 126 -11.86 -3.10 46.26
C ILE A 126 -11.37 -4.05 47.37
N ARG A 127 -10.60 -3.53 48.32
CA ARG A 127 -10.18 -4.27 49.52
C ARG A 127 -10.79 -3.61 50.75
N LYS A 128 -11.44 -4.40 51.60
CA LYS A 128 -11.99 -3.93 52.87
C LYS A 128 -10.85 -3.87 53.89
N ALA A 129 -10.59 -2.69 54.44
CA ALA A 129 -9.73 -2.57 55.62
C ALA A 129 -10.46 -3.15 56.84
N SER A 130 -9.78 -3.97 57.65
CA SER A 130 -10.35 -4.61 58.84
C SER A 130 -10.42 -3.67 60.07
N GLY A 131 -10.15 -2.38 59.89
CA GLY A 131 -10.21 -1.35 60.93
C GLY A 131 -10.19 0.06 60.34
N GLY A 132 -10.59 1.05 61.13
CA GLY A 132 -10.55 2.47 60.73
C GLY A 132 -9.11 2.98 60.58
N PHE A 133 -8.89 3.92 59.67
CA PHE A 133 -7.59 4.55 59.44
C PHE A 133 -7.32 5.60 60.53
N THR A 134 -6.68 5.19 61.63
CA THR A 134 -6.38 6.09 62.77
C THR A 134 -4.94 6.60 62.77
N GLU A 135 -4.04 6.00 61.97
CA GLU A 135 -2.63 6.40 61.77
C GLU A 135 -2.19 6.16 60.29
N PHE A 136 -0.93 6.46 59.93
CA PHE A 136 -0.36 6.15 58.61
C PHE A 136 -0.31 4.63 58.36
N GLN A 137 -1.31 4.10 57.68
CA GLN A 137 -1.39 2.69 57.30
C GLN A 137 -1.02 2.52 55.82
N TYR A 138 -0.13 1.58 55.53
CA TYR A 138 0.29 1.23 54.17
C TYR A 138 -0.46 -0.01 53.69
N ILE A 139 -1.04 0.05 52.50
CA ILE A 139 -1.60 -1.12 51.82
C ILE A 139 -0.54 -1.64 50.85
N PHE A 140 0.05 -2.78 51.17
CA PHE A 140 0.92 -3.51 50.24
C PHE A 140 0.07 -4.42 49.37
N THR A 141 0.06 -4.17 48.07
CA THR A 141 -0.51 -5.09 47.09
C THR A 141 0.65 -5.71 46.30
N VAL A 142 0.53 -7.00 45.99
CA VAL A 142 1.42 -7.67 45.03
C VAL A 142 0.65 -7.77 43.73
N ALA A 143 1.26 -7.29 42.64
CA ALA A 143 0.71 -7.50 41.30
C ALA A 143 0.81 -9.00 40.98
N GLY A 144 -0.35 -9.65 40.89
CA GLY A 144 -0.50 -11.00 40.33
C GLY A 144 -0.72 -10.96 38.83
#